data_AF-A0A640TWN6-F1
#
_entry.id   AF-A0A640TWN6-F1
#
_cell.length_a   1.000
_cell.length_b   1.000
_cell.length_c   1.000
_cell.angle_alpha   90.00
_cell.angle_beta   90.00
_cell.angle_gamma   90.00
#
_symmetry.space_group_name_H-M   'P 1'
#
loop_
_entity.id
_entity.type
_entity.pdbx_description
1 polymer ?
#
loop_
_entity_poly.entity_id
_entity_poly.type
_entity_poly.pdbx_seq_one_letter_code
_entity_poly.pdbx_strand_id
1 'polypeptide(L)'
;MFPGLTRGLPVPPPSTVRGLLAAATGAPCESLAFGMTAWSEGDGVDAETYHPIDATGLNPAVSGRVRAGKGGMTLRSRPFLTGVHLTVWLPGREGDRVARAFRRPRWALRLGRSQDLVHVEARAQVVLEPVEETIVGHALAPVSGHDVPSAVAHRMAASISTDRMSTRWSDYLW
;
A
#
# COMPACT_ATOMS: atom_id res chain seq x y z
N MET A 1 13.90 6.29 -2.13
CA MET A 1 13.03 7.12 -1.26
C MET A 1 13.81 8.36 -0.88
N PHE A 2 13.29 9.57 -1.12
CA PHE A 2 14.02 10.80 -0.76
C PHE A 2 14.13 10.91 0.77
N PRO A 3 15.34 11.12 1.34
CA PRO A 3 15.49 11.34 2.77
C PRO A 3 14.66 12.58 3.20
N GLY A 4 13.78 12.42 4.19
CA GLY A 4 13.06 13.53 4.81
C GLY A 4 11.68 13.88 4.25
N LEU A 5 11.21 13.22 3.18
CA LEU A 5 9.87 13.45 2.61
C LEU A 5 9.04 12.15 2.64
N THR A 6 8.09 12.06 3.57
CA THR A 6 7.00 11.09 3.48
C THR A 6 5.86 11.76 2.72
N ARG A 7 5.62 11.36 1.47
CA ARG A 7 4.40 11.77 0.73
C ARG A 7 3.36 10.66 0.87
N GLY A 8 2.17 11.01 1.35
CA GLY A 8 0.99 10.17 1.23
C GLY A 8 0.45 10.28 -0.18
N LEU A 9 0.05 9.15 -0.77
CA LEU A 9 -0.82 9.17 -1.94
C LEU A 9 -2.28 9.31 -1.47
N PRO A 10 -3.17 9.91 -2.26
CA PRO A 10 -4.58 10.06 -1.90
C PRO A 10 -5.31 8.73 -1.78
N VAL A 11 -4.73 7.65 -2.33
CA VAL A 11 -5.22 6.28 -2.22
C VAL A 11 -4.04 5.30 -2.03
N PRO A 12 -4.26 4.11 -1.44
CA PRO A 12 -3.21 3.09 -1.33
C PRO A 12 -2.63 2.72 -2.70
N PRO A 13 -1.30 2.73 -2.89
CA PRO A 13 -0.71 2.27 -4.14
C PRO A 13 -0.85 0.74 -4.30
N PRO A 14 -0.73 0.20 -5.54
CA PRO A 14 -0.79 -1.24 -5.78
C PRO A 14 0.21 -2.06 -4.94
N SER A 15 1.41 -1.52 -4.67
CA SER A 15 2.39 -2.16 -3.78
C SER A 15 1.88 -2.34 -2.35
N THR A 16 1.11 -1.38 -1.81
CA THR A 16 0.47 -1.51 -0.49
C THR A 16 -0.55 -2.65 -0.50
N VAL A 17 -1.39 -2.73 -1.55
CA VAL A 17 -2.37 -3.81 -1.68
C VAL A 17 -1.68 -5.16 -1.85
N ARG A 18 -0.58 -5.26 -2.62
CA ARG A 18 0.22 -6.50 -2.70
C ARG A 18 0.77 -6.93 -1.34
N GLY A 19 1.25 -5.99 -0.53
CA GLY A 19 1.67 -6.26 0.83
C GLY A 19 0.54 -6.79 1.70
N LEU A 20 -0.67 -6.25 1.56
CA LEU A 20 -1.88 -6.74 2.23
C LEU A 20 -2.23 -8.18 1.80
N LEU A 21 -2.22 -8.47 0.49
CA LEU A 21 -2.51 -9.81 -0.02
C LEU A 21 -1.47 -10.84 0.47
N ALA A 22 -0.18 -10.47 0.44
CA ALA A 22 0.90 -11.28 0.98
C ALA A 22 0.74 -11.53 2.49
N ALA A 23 0.28 -10.53 3.25
CA ALA A 23 -0.03 -10.68 4.68
C ALA A 23 -1.19 -11.64 4.96
N ALA A 24 -2.23 -11.60 4.13
CA ALA A 24 -3.32 -12.56 4.22
C ALA A 24 -2.82 -14.00 3.98
N THR A 25 -2.08 -14.23 2.90
CA THR A 25 -1.65 -15.57 2.49
C THR A 25 -0.45 -16.10 3.27
N GLY A 26 0.36 -15.23 3.87
CA GLY A 26 1.66 -15.57 4.46
C GLY A 26 2.74 -15.83 3.41
N ALA A 27 2.52 -15.45 2.16
CA ALA A 27 3.54 -15.52 1.11
C ALA A 27 4.51 -14.35 1.23
N PRO A 28 5.81 -14.51 0.89
CA PRO A 28 6.76 -13.41 0.91
C PRO A 28 6.41 -12.30 -0.10
N CYS A 29 5.73 -12.66 -1.18
CA CYS A 29 5.15 -11.75 -2.16
C CYS A 29 3.89 -12.39 -2.78
N GLU A 30 2.94 -11.57 -3.23
CA GLU A 30 1.73 -12.03 -3.93
C GLU A 30 1.64 -11.36 -5.31
N SER A 31 1.78 -12.18 -6.35
CA SER A 31 1.85 -11.74 -7.75
C SER A 31 0.51 -11.74 -8.45
N LEU A 32 -0.55 -12.26 -7.82
CA LEU A 32 -1.89 -12.25 -8.36
C LEU A 32 -2.25 -10.85 -8.91
N ALA A 33 -2.79 -10.82 -10.12
CA ALA A 33 -3.40 -9.62 -10.68
C ALA A 33 -4.72 -9.35 -9.95
N PHE A 34 -5.00 -8.10 -9.64
CA PHE A 34 -6.23 -7.70 -8.94
C PHE A 34 -6.76 -6.39 -9.51
N GLY A 35 -8.07 -6.20 -9.42
CA GLY A 35 -8.69 -4.89 -9.57
C GLY A 35 -8.78 -4.21 -8.21
N MET A 36 -8.77 -2.87 -8.16
CA MET A 36 -8.99 -2.14 -6.92
C MET A 36 -9.69 -0.81 -7.13
N THR A 37 -10.46 -0.40 -6.14
CA THR A 37 -10.93 0.97 -5.96
C THR A 37 -10.75 1.35 -4.50
N ALA A 38 -10.46 2.62 -4.24
CA ALA A 38 -10.29 3.11 -2.88
C ALA A 38 -10.73 4.56 -2.78
N TRP A 39 -11.17 4.92 -1.58
CA TRP A 39 -11.44 6.29 -1.18
C TRP A 39 -11.15 6.44 0.32
N SER A 40 -11.06 7.68 0.78
CA SER A 40 -10.83 8.00 2.19
C SER A 40 -11.77 9.09 2.65
N GLU A 41 -12.19 9.04 3.91
CA GLU A 41 -13.06 10.04 4.53
C GLU A 41 -12.33 11.37 4.80
N GLY A 42 -10.99 11.33 4.89
CA GLY A 42 -10.18 12.52 5.12
C GLY A 42 -8.68 12.22 5.16
N ASP A 43 -7.91 13.26 5.44
CA ASP A 43 -6.46 13.22 5.55
C ASP A 43 -5.95 14.12 6.68
N GLY A 44 -4.70 13.90 7.10
CA GLY A 44 -4.05 14.66 8.14
C GLY A 44 -2.54 14.48 8.16
N VAL A 45 -1.88 15.15 9.11
CA VAL A 45 -0.42 15.05 9.32
C VAL A 45 -0.14 14.71 10.78
N ASP A 46 0.53 13.59 10.99
CA ASP A 46 0.99 13.13 12.29
C ASP A 46 2.44 13.58 12.56
N ALA A 47 2.76 13.85 13.82
CA ALA A 47 4.11 14.12 14.28
C ALA A 47 4.73 12.83 14.83
N GLU A 48 5.36 12.04 13.96
CA GLU A 48 5.96 10.77 14.36
C GLU A 48 7.35 10.99 14.97
N THR A 49 7.59 10.36 16.10
CA THR A 49 8.90 10.36 16.75
C THR A 49 9.76 9.22 16.20
N TYR A 50 10.83 9.57 15.48
CA TYR A 50 11.78 8.62 14.93
C TYR A 50 13.00 8.46 15.83
N HIS A 51 13.26 7.22 16.26
CA HIS A 51 14.43 6.83 17.03
C HIS A 51 15.38 6.04 16.12
N PRO A 52 16.43 6.66 15.55
CA PRO A 52 17.39 5.93 14.76
C PRO A 52 18.13 4.93 15.66
N ILE A 53 18.24 3.69 15.18
CA ILE A 53 19.03 2.62 15.77
C ILE A 53 19.89 2.04 14.64
N ASP A 54 21.19 1.87 14.88
CA ASP A 54 22.10 1.25 13.92
C ASP A 54 22.00 -0.28 13.95
N ALA A 55 22.74 -0.96 13.08
CA ALA A 55 22.74 -2.41 12.98
C ALA A 55 23.23 -3.14 14.25
N THR A 56 23.89 -2.42 15.17
CA THR A 56 24.38 -2.95 16.46
C THR A 56 23.39 -2.70 17.60
N GLY A 57 22.25 -2.05 17.33
CA GLY A 57 21.28 -1.68 18.37
C GLY A 57 21.63 -0.37 19.09
N LEU A 58 22.67 0.34 18.67
CA LEU A 58 23.10 1.60 19.27
C LEU A 58 22.48 2.79 18.55
N ASN A 59 22.36 3.92 19.25
CA ASN A 59 21.86 5.15 18.63
C ASN A 59 22.98 5.77 17.78
N PRO A 60 22.86 5.81 16.44
CA PRO A 60 23.88 6.41 15.62
C PRO A 60 23.85 7.91 15.89
N ALA A 61 24.93 8.44 16.45
CA ALA A 61 25.13 9.87 16.59
C ALA A 61 25.10 10.50 15.19
N VAL A 62 23.95 11.03 14.76
CA VAL A 62 23.82 11.66 13.45
C VAL A 62 24.73 12.89 13.44
N SER A 63 25.74 12.89 12.56
CA SER A 63 26.62 14.05 12.29
C SER A 63 27.48 14.53 13.47
N GLY A 64 27.79 13.69 14.46
CA GLY A 64 28.69 14.07 15.58
C GLY A 64 28.15 15.18 16.50
N ARG A 65 26.88 15.57 16.34
CA ARG A 65 26.21 16.64 17.12
C ARG A 65 25.46 16.12 18.34
N VAL A 66 25.42 14.81 18.52
CA VAL A 66 24.70 14.15 19.59
C VAL A 66 25.69 13.22 20.31
N ARG A 67 25.94 13.46 21.61
CA ARG A 67 26.81 12.60 22.42
C ARG A 67 26.32 11.15 22.35
N ALA A 68 27.23 10.20 22.18
CA ALA A 68 26.93 8.78 22.35
C ALA A 68 26.16 8.58 23.67
N GLY A 69 24.96 8.01 23.60
CA GLY A 69 24.08 7.79 24.76
C GLY A 69 22.93 8.79 24.94
N LYS A 70 22.91 9.96 24.29
CA LYS A 70 21.74 10.87 24.32
C LYS A 70 20.95 10.69 23.02
N GLY A 71 20.03 9.72 22.99
CA GLY A 71 19.39 9.30 21.74
C GLY A 71 18.80 10.46 20.93
N GLY A 72 19.23 10.60 19.68
CA GLY A 72 18.79 11.66 18.77
C GLY A 72 17.37 11.42 18.29
N MET A 73 16.39 11.68 19.14
CA MET A 73 14.98 11.67 18.80
C MET A 73 14.73 12.70 17.69
N THR A 74 14.25 12.26 16.53
CA THR A 74 13.92 13.14 15.41
C THR A 74 12.42 13.15 15.20
N LEU A 75 11.78 14.31 15.31
CA LEU A 75 10.37 14.46 14.92
C LEU A 75 10.27 14.47 13.39
N ARG A 76 9.29 13.75 12.85
CA ARG A 76 8.98 13.69 11.42
C ARG A 76 7.50 13.95 11.20
N SER A 77 7.19 14.91 10.34
CA SER A 77 5.82 15.10 9.83
C SER A 77 5.47 13.97 8.86
N ARG A 78 4.36 13.29 9.10
CA ARG A 78 3.88 12.18 8.28
C ARG A 78 2.42 12.34 7.89
N PRO A 79 2.14 12.59 6.60
CA PRO A 79 0.78 12.54 6.09
C PRO A 79 0.13 11.17 6.31
N PHE A 80 -1.16 11.13 6.60
CA PHE A 80 -1.97 9.92 6.69
C PHE A 80 -3.38 10.16 6.15
N LEU A 81 -4.06 9.07 5.80
CA LEU A 81 -5.46 9.07 5.41
C LEU A 81 -6.29 8.49 6.57
N THR A 82 -7.50 8.99 6.77
CA THR A 82 -8.47 8.52 7.76
C THR A 82 -9.65 7.85 7.08
N GLY A 83 -10.19 6.79 7.68
CA GLY A 83 -11.36 6.09 7.15
C GLY A 83 -11.12 5.61 5.72
N VAL A 84 -10.03 4.86 5.49
CA VAL A 84 -9.70 4.36 4.16
C VAL A 84 -10.56 3.14 3.85
N HIS A 85 -11.34 3.25 2.78
CA HIS A 85 -12.17 2.18 2.24
C HIS A 85 -11.50 1.63 0.98
N LEU A 86 -11.28 0.31 0.95
CA LEU A 86 -10.60 -0.40 -0.13
C LEU A 86 -11.42 -1.61 -0.55
N THR A 87 -11.81 -1.65 -1.83
CA THR A 87 -12.39 -2.83 -2.45
C THR A 87 -11.38 -3.44 -3.41
N VAL A 88 -11.18 -4.76 -3.31
CA VAL A 88 -10.25 -5.52 -4.15
C VAL A 88 -10.98 -6.66 -4.84
N TRP A 89 -10.88 -6.71 -6.16
CA TRP A 89 -11.39 -7.80 -6.97
C TRP A 89 -10.26 -8.79 -7.27
N LEU A 90 -10.48 -10.05 -6.90
CA LEU A 90 -9.51 -11.12 -7.01
C LEU A 90 -10.00 -12.15 -8.04
N PRO A 91 -9.45 -12.17 -9.27
CA PRO A 91 -10.00 -12.97 -10.37
C PRO A 91 -9.61 -14.45 -10.27
N GLY A 92 -10.55 -15.30 -10.66
CA GLY A 92 -10.33 -16.73 -10.90
C GLY A 92 -9.94 -17.55 -9.66
N ARG A 93 -9.45 -18.77 -9.92
CA ARG A 93 -9.14 -19.75 -8.86
C ARG A 93 -8.04 -19.29 -7.90
N GLU A 94 -7.03 -18.58 -8.41
CA GLU A 94 -6.00 -17.98 -7.57
C GLU A 94 -6.57 -16.85 -6.70
N GLY A 95 -7.53 -16.09 -7.23
CA GLY A 95 -8.30 -15.13 -6.45
C GLY A 95 -9.05 -15.77 -5.30
N ASP A 96 -9.74 -16.89 -5.54
CA ASP A 96 -10.43 -17.65 -4.49
C ASP A 96 -9.47 -18.20 -3.42
N ARG A 97 -8.23 -18.57 -3.79
CA ARG A 97 -7.17 -18.97 -2.84
C ARG A 97 -6.83 -17.80 -1.91
N VAL A 98 -6.58 -16.62 -2.46
CA VAL A 98 -6.22 -15.42 -1.69
C VAL A 98 -7.41 -14.93 -0.85
N ALA A 99 -8.62 -14.89 -1.41
CA ALA A 99 -9.84 -14.48 -0.70
C ALA A 99 -10.13 -15.35 0.54
N ARG A 100 -9.86 -16.66 0.47
CA ARG A 100 -9.99 -17.56 1.63
C ARG A 100 -8.99 -17.25 2.74
N ALA A 101 -7.79 -16.79 2.40
CA ALA A 101 -6.76 -16.47 3.38
C ALA A 101 -7.16 -15.30 4.31
N PHE A 102 -7.99 -14.38 3.83
CA PHE A 102 -8.56 -13.30 4.66
C PHE A 102 -9.46 -13.78 5.81
N ARG A 103 -9.90 -15.04 5.84
CA ARG A 103 -10.63 -15.60 6.99
C ARG A 103 -9.73 -15.83 8.21
N ARG A 104 -8.46 -16.17 7.96
CA ARG A 104 -7.44 -16.42 8.98
C ARG A 104 -6.08 -15.94 8.46
N PRO A 105 -5.85 -14.61 8.42
CA PRO A 105 -4.60 -14.04 7.93
C PRO A 105 -3.39 -14.61 8.67
N ARG A 106 -2.30 -14.84 7.94
CA ARG A 106 -1.04 -15.35 8.54
C ARG A 106 -0.25 -14.25 9.25
N TRP A 107 -0.38 -13.00 8.78
CA TRP A 107 0.19 -11.82 9.42
C TRP A 107 -0.87 -10.73 9.62
N ALA A 108 -0.57 -9.74 10.45
CA ALA A 108 -1.45 -8.59 10.67
C ALA A 108 -1.73 -7.86 9.36
N LEU A 109 -3.01 -7.64 9.07
CA LEU A 109 -3.46 -6.91 7.89
C LEU A 109 -3.32 -5.40 8.14
N ARG A 110 -2.64 -4.72 7.21
CA ARG A 110 -2.33 -3.29 7.30
C ARG A 110 -2.26 -2.61 5.93
N LEU A 111 -2.55 -1.32 5.90
CA LEU A 111 -2.40 -0.47 4.71
C LEU A 111 -1.17 0.44 4.83
N GLY A 112 0.00 -0.15 4.59
CA GLY A 112 1.28 0.58 4.60
C GLY A 112 1.97 0.48 5.96
N ARG A 113 1.61 1.34 6.92
CA ARG A 113 2.28 1.39 8.24
C ARG A 113 1.76 0.31 9.17
N SER A 114 2.55 -0.02 10.20
CA SER A 114 2.19 -1.01 11.21
C SER A 114 0.97 -0.62 12.05
N GLN A 115 0.69 0.68 12.16
CA GLN A 115 -0.46 1.22 12.90
C GLN A 115 -1.73 1.34 12.05
N ASP A 116 -1.61 1.28 10.72
CA ASP A 116 -2.73 1.44 9.79
C ASP A 116 -3.45 0.07 9.62
N LEU A 117 -4.12 -0.38 10.68
CA LEU A 117 -4.76 -1.71 10.76
C LEU A 117 -5.97 -1.83 9.82
N VAL A 118 -6.19 -3.04 9.30
CA VAL A 118 -7.31 -3.34 8.40
C VAL A 118 -8.35 -4.21 9.08
N HIS A 119 -9.61 -3.80 8.93
CA HIS A 119 -10.76 -4.64 9.21
C HIS A 119 -11.37 -5.14 7.89
N VAL A 120 -11.72 -6.42 7.82
CA VAL A 120 -12.37 -7.00 6.63
C VAL A 120 -13.87 -6.96 6.82
N GLU A 121 -14.55 -6.06 6.12
CA GLU A 121 -16.00 -5.89 6.22
C GLU A 121 -16.78 -7.03 5.54
N ALA A 122 -16.46 -7.28 4.26
CA ALA A 122 -17.20 -8.22 3.45
C ALA A 122 -16.29 -9.02 2.52
N ARG A 123 -16.77 -10.21 2.15
CA ARG A 123 -16.19 -11.05 1.10
C ARG A 123 -17.36 -11.64 0.32
N ALA A 124 -17.48 -11.28 -0.94
CA ALA A 124 -18.50 -11.80 -1.83
C ALA A 124 -17.84 -12.38 -3.08
N GLN A 125 -18.40 -13.48 -3.58
CA GLN A 125 -18.14 -13.89 -4.95
C GLN A 125 -19.09 -13.12 -5.86
N VAL A 126 -18.53 -12.52 -6.91
CA VAL A 126 -19.27 -11.80 -7.94
C VAL A 126 -18.87 -12.37 -9.30
N VAL A 127 -19.83 -12.44 -10.21
CA VAL A 127 -19.57 -12.76 -11.61
C VAL A 127 -19.57 -11.43 -12.36
N LEU A 128 -18.47 -11.14 -13.06
CA LEU A 128 -18.42 -9.99 -13.95
C LEU A 128 -18.87 -10.45 -15.34
N GLU A 129 -19.81 -9.71 -15.92
CA GLU A 129 -20.28 -9.95 -17.27
C GLU A 129 -19.62 -8.95 -18.23
N PRO A 130 -19.20 -9.38 -19.43
CA PRO A 130 -18.68 -8.47 -20.42
C PRO A 130 -19.76 -7.50 -20.87
N VAL A 131 -19.40 -6.21 -20.97
CA VAL A 131 -20.26 -5.14 -21.47
C VAL A 131 -19.48 -4.33 -22.50
N GLU A 132 -20.17 -3.78 -23.50
CA GLU A 132 -19.55 -2.91 -24.51
C GLU A 132 -19.15 -1.55 -23.92
N GLU A 133 -19.95 -1.03 -23.00
CA GLU A 133 -19.72 0.26 -22.34
C GLU A 133 -19.94 0.15 -20.83
N THR A 134 -19.14 0.88 -20.06
CA THR A 134 -19.26 0.98 -18.60
C THR A 134 -18.75 2.33 -18.09
N ILE A 135 -19.16 2.69 -16.88
CA ILE A 135 -18.66 3.89 -16.20
C ILE A 135 -17.38 3.51 -15.44
N VAL A 136 -16.25 4.05 -15.86
CA VAL A 136 -15.00 3.99 -15.10
C VAL A 136 -15.01 5.16 -14.12
N GLY A 137 -15.32 4.89 -12.85
CA GLY A 137 -15.35 5.89 -11.78
C GLY A 137 -13.95 6.19 -11.24
N HIS A 138 -13.62 5.63 -10.08
CA HIS A 138 -12.32 5.81 -9.42
C HIS A 138 -11.55 4.50 -9.42
N ALA A 139 -11.04 4.12 -10.60
CA ALA A 139 -10.30 2.89 -10.81
C ALA A 139 -8.89 3.18 -11.30
N LEU A 140 -7.92 2.44 -10.77
CA LEU A 140 -6.57 2.40 -11.30
C LEU A 140 -6.47 1.21 -12.26
N ALA A 141 -6.26 1.46 -13.56
CA ALA A 141 -6.18 0.41 -14.57
C ALA A 141 -4.77 0.31 -15.18
N PRO A 142 -4.34 -0.85 -15.71
CA PRO A 142 -3.16 -0.90 -16.57
C PRO A 142 -3.32 0.03 -17.78
N VAL A 143 -2.22 0.43 -18.44
CA VAL A 143 -2.25 1.32 -19.62
C VAL A 143 -3.11 0.79 -20.78
N SER A 144 -3.34 -0.52 -20.84
CA SER A 144 -4.22 -1.17 -21.82
C SER A 144 -5.59 -1.56 -21.24
N GLY A 145 -5.99 -0.97 -20.11
CA GLY A 145 -7.17 -1.40 -19.35
C GLY A 145 -8.49 -0.76 -19.79
N HIS A 146 -8.45 0.44 -20.40
CA HIS A 146 -9.59 1.14 -20.99
C HIS A 146 -9.09 2.26 -21.91
N ASP A 147 -10.00 2.87 -22.65
CA ASP A 147 -9.77 3.93 -23.65
C ASP A 147 -10.39 5.30 -23.28
N VAL A 148 -10.83 5.46 -22.02
CA VAL A 148 -11.37 6.73 -21.49
C VAL A 148 -10.45 7.92 -21.82
N PRO A 149 -10.91 8.89 -22.64
CA PRO A 149 -10.04 9.97 -23.13
C PRO A 149 -9.53 10.94 -22.06
N SER A 150 -10.25 11.08 -20.95
CA SER A 150 -9.86 11.94 -19.83
C SER A 150 -8.85 11.31 -18.88
N ALA A 151 -8.53 10.03 -19.06
CA ALA A 151 -7.63 9.33 -18.15
C ALA A 151 -6.18 9.73 -18.36
N VAL A 152 -5.43 9.84 -17.25
CA VAL A 152 -4.03 10.26 -17.24
C VAL A 152 -3.14 9.10 -16.80
N ALA A 153 -2.00 8.94 -17.47
CA ALA A 153 -1.01 7.95 -17.08
C ALA A 153 -0.26 8.41 -15.82
N HIS A 154 -0.36 7.62 -14.76
CA HIS A 154 0.37 7.80 -13.50
C HIS A 154 1.39 6.68 -13.30
N ARG A 155 2.63 7.06 -13.00
CA ARG A 155 3.69 6.12 -12.65
C ARG A 155 3.67 5.85 -11.14
N MET A 156 3.42 4.60 -10.76
CA MET A 156 3.25 4.21 -9.36
C MET A 156 4.14 3.02 -8.98
N ALA A 157 4.42 2.89 -7.68
CA ALA A 157 5.13 1.74 -7.15
C ALA A 157 4.24 0.50 -7.22
N ALA A 158 4.54 -0.39 -8.17
CA ALA A 158 3.82 -1.63 -8.42
C ALA A 158 4.19 -2.74 -7.42
N SER A 159 5.47 -2.82 -7.04
CA SER A 159 5.96 -3.68 -5.97
C SER A 159 7.25 -3.14 -5.34
N ILE A 160 7.51 -3.55 -4.11
CA ILE A 160 8.72 -3.21 -3.34
C ILE A 160 9.30 -4.54 -2.84
N SER A 161 10.61 -4.74 -2.96
CA SER A 161 11.26 -5.96 -2.42
C SER A 161 11.15 -6.01 -0.89
N THR A 162 11.26 -7.22 -0.35
CA THR A 162 11.17 -7.45 1.11
C THR A 162 12.24 -6.72 1.91
N ASP A 163 13.46 -6.62 1.36
CA ASP A 163 14.57 -5.81 1.91
C ASP A 163 14.37 -4.29 1.72
N ARG A 164 13.35 -3.88 0.97
CA ARG A 164 13.03 -2.50 0.58
C ARG A 164 14.13 -1.78 -0.20
N MET A 165 15.08 -2.53 -0.78
CA MET A 165 16.17 -1.96 -1.56
C MET A 165 15.78 -1.69 -3.01
N SER A 166 14.77 -2.41 -3.53
CA SER A 166 14.29 -2.26 -4.90
C SER A 166 12.81 -1.89 -4.94
N THR A 167 12.44 -1.02 -5.87
CA THR A 167 11.05 -0.66 -6.15
C THR A 167 10.81 -0.83 -7.64
N ARG A 168 9.82 -1.67 -7.98
CA ARG A 168 9.33 -1.80 -9.35
C ARG A 168 8.24 -0.75 -9.58
N TRP A 169 8.43 0.06 -10.60
CA TRP A 169 7.46 1.05 -11.04
C TRP A 169 6.65 0.51 -12.22
N SER A 170 5.38 0.87 -12.31
CA SER A 170 4.54 0.59 -13.48
C SER A 170 3.60 1.76 -13.72
N ASP A 171 3.18 1.88 -14.97
CA ASP A 171 2.29 2.95 -15.42
C ASP A 171 0.84 2.44 -15.36
N TYR A 172 -0.04 3.32 -14.91
CA TYR A 172 -1.45 3.05 -14.70
C TYR A 172 -2.28 4.21 -15.21
N LEU A 173 -3.47 3.94 -15.75
CA LEU A 173 -4.46 4.96 -16.08
C LEU A 173 -5.35 5.23 -14.86
N TRP A 174 -5.65 6.51 -14.65
CA TRP A 174 -6.66 7.01 -13.72
C TRP A 174 -7.50 8.07 -14.42
#